data_AF-Q6W1K5-F1
#
_entry.id   AF-Q6W1K5-F1
#
_cell.length_a   1.000
_cell.length_b   1.000
_cell.length_c   1.000
_cell.angle_alpha   90.00
_cell.angle_beta   90.00
_cell.angle_gamma   90.00
#
_symmetry.space_group_name_H-M   'P 1'
#
loop_
_entity.id
_entity.type
_entity.pdbx_description
1 polymer ?
#
loop_
_entity_poly.entity_id
_entity_poly.type
_entity_poly.pdbx_seq_one_letter_code
_entity_poly.pdbx_strand_id
1 'polypeptide(L)'
;MMAASSMAVALLIANSITTFDYGWLAIAAGPVFGLAFGLSNGLLYTYLRLPSLIVTLATWFIGLGVATLLFPGRQPEILDGRITMLAIYKPFGLSFLVCIAFVVATIGVVLQNYSQFGRMSFAIGIDEKTTRLSGNSVRLHKILAFSFMGVLAGMGGAMISAQLAVGNPSAGQGFLFPTISAAVIGGTLLSGGKGGVLHSVNGVLILEVLRNGMVQLGVDPYLRHVVEGIIIIAALVVGNWQLRARTRVVK
;
A
#
# COMPACT_ATOMS: atom_id res chain seq x y z
N MET A 1 8.45 3.04 2.41
CA MET A 1 7.44 2.91 3.49
C MET A 1 7.43 1.51 4.05
N MET A 2 6.97 0.50 3.29
CA MET A 2 6.89 -0.90 3.78
C MET A 2 8.23 -1.43 4.32
N ALA A 3 9.33 -1.26 3.57
CA ALA A 3 10.68 -1.63 4.01
C ALA A 3 11.09 -0.96 5.33
N ALA A 4 10.90 0.37 5.43
CA ALA A 4 11.25 1.14 6.62
C ALA A 4 10.40 0.73 7.83
N SER A 5 9.10 0.53 7.64
CA SER A 5 8.19 0.04 8.67
C SER A 5 8.50 -1.40 9.09
N SER A 6 8.85 -2.27 8.14
CA SER A 6 9.28 -3.65 8.38
C SER A 6 10.52 -3.70 9.28
N MET A 7 11.52 -2.88 8.95
CA MET A 7 12.74 -2.75 9.72
C MET A 7 12.50 -2.13 11.10
N ALA A 8 11.72 -1.05 11.17
CA ALA A 8 11.41 -0.41 12.45
C ALA A 8 10.70 -1.38 13.41
N VAL A 9 9.75 -2.17 12.91
CA VAL A 9 9.05 -3.19 13.68
C VAL A 9 10.03 -4.26 14.15
N ALA A 10 10.83 -4.82 13.24
CA ALA A 10 11.80 -5.86 13.60
C ALA A 10 12.85 -5.38 14.62
N LEU A 11 13.20 -4.09 14.62
CA LEU A 11 14.19 -3.51 15.54
C LEU A 11 13.65 -3.17 16.94
N LEU A 12 12.34 -2.98 17.06
CA LEU A 12 11.69 -2.64 18.34
C LEU A 12 11.13 -3.85 19.08
N ILE A 13 11.15 -5.02 18.43
CA ILE A 13 10.78 -6.32 19.00
C ILE A 13 12.04 -7.04 19.48
N ALA A 14 11.89 -7.96 20.44
CA ALA A 14 12.91 -8.95 20.75
C ALA A 14 13.45 -9.59 19.46
N ASN A 15 14.71 -9.28 19.16
CA ASN A 15 15.36 -9.69 17.93
C ASN A 15 16.79 -10.16 18.21
N SER A 16 17.44 -10.67 17.18
CA SER A 16 18.81 -11.19 17.27
C SER A 16 19.92 -10.13 17.38
N ILE A 17 19.60 -8.82 17.33
CA ILE A 17 20.59 -7.74 17.19
C ILE A 17 20.55 -6.74 18.35
N THR A 18 19.38 -6.42 18.89
CA THR A 18 19.12 -5.42 19.92
C THR A 18 18.41 -6.04 21.12
N THR A 19 18.66 -5.49 22.30
CA THR A 19 18.07 -5.93 23.57
C THR A 19 16.70 -5.32 23.88
N PHE A 20 16.14 -4.53 22.96
CA PHE A 20 14.83 -3.90 23.14
C PHE A 20 13.70 -4.93 22.94
N ASP A 21 12.76 -4.99 23.87
CA ASP A 21 11.52 -5.75 23.72
C ASP A 21 10.31 -4.90 24.11
N TYR A 22 9.72 -4.24 23.11
CA TYR A 22 8.49 -3.46 23.30
C TYR A 22 7.22 -4.27 22.98
N GLY A 23 7.33 -5.56 22.66
CA GLY A 23 6.20 -6.44 22.32
C GLY A 23 5.21 -5.81 21.32
N TRP A 24 3.92 -5.75 21.68
CA TRP A 24 2.87 -5.18 20.81
C TRP A 24 3.05 -3.70 20.44
N LEU A 25 3.76 -2.91 21.25
CA LEU A 25 4.01 -1.50 20.94
C LEU A 25 4.88 -1.34 19.69
N ALA A 26 5.72 -2.33 19.39
CA ALA A 26 6.54 -2.33 18.18
C ALA A 26 5.70 -2.44 16.90
N ILE A 27 4.54 -3.09 16.94
CA ILE A 27 3.61 -3.15 15.80
C ILE A 27 3.09 -1.76 15.46
N ALA A 28 2.88 -0.89 16.45
CA ALA A 28 2.45 0.49 16.25
C ALA A 28 3.53 1.36 15.58
N ALA A 29 4.81 0.98 15.66
CA ALA A 29 5.88 1.69 14.96
C ALA A 29 5.71 1.63 13.43
N GLY A 30 5.19 0.51 12.90
CA GLY A 30 4.92 0.34 11.48
C GLY A 30 4.08 1.48 10.88
N PRO A 31 2.83 1.71 11.35
CA PRO A 31 2.00 2.82 10.91
C PRO A 31 2.55 4.21 11.25
N VAL A 32 3.32 4.38 12.34
CA VAL A 32 3.96 5.67 12.66
C VAL A 32 5.01 6.06 11.62
N PHE A 33 5.92 5.15 11.27
CA PHE A 33 6.87 5.37 10.18
C PHE A 33 6.15 5.52 8.84
N GLY A 34 5.11 4.72 8.61
CA GLY A 34 4.23 4.85 7.45
C GLY A 34 3.66 6.25 7.30
N LEU A 35 3.14 6.82 8.40
CA LEU A 35 2.58 8.17 8.46
C LEU A 35 3.65 9.24 8.17
N ALA A 36 4.85 9.12 8.72
CA ALA A 36 5.95 10.07 8.50
C ALA A 36 6.37 10.13 7.02
N PHE A 37 6.52 8.98 6.38
CA PHE A 37 6.81 8.91 4.94
C PHE A 37 5.60 9.34 4.09
N GLY A 38 4.38 9.00 4.51
CA GLY A 38 3.15 9.42 3.85
C GLY A 38 3.00 10.95 3.84
N LEU A 39 3.22 11.60 4.99
CA LEU A 39 3.24 13.06 5.11
C LEU A 39 4.31 13.68 4.21
N SER A 40 5.53 13.14 4.24
CA SER A 40 6.63 13.60 3.37
C SER A 40 6.23 13.53 1.90
N ASN A 41 5.63 12.42 1.46
CA ASN A 41 5.18 12.27 0.07
C ASN A 41 4.05 13.24 -0.28
N GLY A 42 3.09 13.41 0.63
CA GLY A 42 1.99 14.35 0.44
C GLY A 42 2.47 15.79 0.33
N LEU A 43 3.43 16.19 1.16
CA LEU A 43 4.04 17.52 1.14
C LEU A 43 4.83 17.74 -0.16
N LEU A 44 5.70 16.80 -0.54
CA LEU A 44 6.48 16.88 -1.78
C LEU A 44 5.56 16.97 -3.01
N TYR A 45 4.56 16.10 -3.10
CA TYR A 45 3.58 16.11 -4.18
C TYR A 45 2.81 17.45 -4.25
N THR A 46 2.35 17.96 -3.11
CA THR A 46 1.42 19.09 -3.07
C THR A 46 2.11 20.45 -3.17
N TYR A 47 3.29 20.61 -2.56
CA TYR A 47 4.04 21.88 -2.57
C TYR A 47 4.96 21.99 -3.79
N LEU A 48 5.69 20.92 -4.13
CA LEU A 48 6.63 20.94 -5.26
C LEU A 48 5.97 20.57 -6.60
N ARG A 49 4.69 20.17 -6.58
CA ARG A 49 3.90 19.79 -7.77
C ARG A 49 4.58 18.69 -8.60
N LEU A 50 5.32 17.80 -7.93
CA LEU A 50 5.97 16.66 -8.57
C LEU A 50 4.93 15.59 -8.91
N PRO A 51 5.12 14.79 -9.98
CA PRO A 51 4.29 13.62 -10.24
C PRO A 51 4.34 12.61 -9.07
N SER A 52 3.18 12.11 -8.65
CA SER A 52 3.05 11.22 -7.48
C SER A 52 3.92 9.96 -7.58
N LEU A 53 3.96 9.34 -8.76
CA LEU A 53 4.74 8.12 -9.03
C LEU A 53 6.24 8.33 -8.74
N ILE A 54 6.78 9.48 -9.16
CA ILE A 54 8.20 9.81 -8.98
C ILE A 54 8.51 9.98 -7.50
N VAL A 55 7.65 10.70 -6.76
CA VAL A 55 7.82 10.92 -5.32
C VAL A 55 7.77 9.58 -4.56
N THR A 56 6.81 8.71 -4.89
CA THR A 56 6.69 7.39 -4.24
C THR A 56 7.84 6.44 -4.59
N LEU A 57 8.35 6.47 -5.82
CA LEU A 57 9.51 5.68 -6.23
C LEU A 57 10.78 6.17 -5.53
N ALA A 58 11.02 7.49 -5.52
CA ALA A 58 12.17 8.09 -4.85
C ALA A 58 12.19 7.75 -3.35
N THR A 59 11.05 7.87 -2.67
CA THR A 59 10.94 7.51 -1.25
C THR A 59 11.02 6.02 -0.98
N TRP A 60 10.65 5.16 -1.94
CA TRP A 60 10.95 3.74 -1.87
C TRP A 60 12.47 3.48 -1.94
N PHE A 61 13.19 4.08 -2.89
CA PHE A 61 14.65 3.94 -2.98
C PHE A 61 15.39 4.48 -1.76
N ILE A 62 14.98 5.65 -1.25
CA ILE A 62 15.55 6.21 -0.01
C ILE A 62 15.29 5.25 1.16
N GLY A 63 14.06 4.75 1.29
CA GLY A 63 13.71 3.80 2.35
C GLY A 63 14.50 2.50 2.26
N LEU A 64 14.69 1.97 1.05
CA LEU A 64 15.51 0.78 0.78
C LEU A 64 16.98 1.05 1.14
N GLY A 65 17.55 2.16 0.66
CA GLY A 65 18.93 2.55 0.94
C GLY A 65 19.21 2.69 2.44
N VAL A 66 18.34 3.42 3.16
CA VAL A 66 18.45 3.57 4.62
C VAL A 66 18.31 2.22 5.33
N ALA A 67 17.34 1.39 4.93
CA ALA A 67 17.17 0.06 5.52
C ALA A 67 18.41 -0.83 5.30
N THR A 68 19.03 -0.77 4.13
CA THR A 68 20.25 -1.54 3.82
C THR A 68 21.50 -1.00 4.50
N LEU A 69 21.61 0.34 4.68
CA LEU A 69 22.75 0.98 5.34
C LEU A 69 22.78 0.70 6.84
N LEU A 70 21.61 0.65 7.48
CA LEU A 70 21.52 0.35 8.92
C LEU A 70 22.00 -1.08 9.23
N PHE A 71 21.78 -2.04 8.33
CA PHE A 71 22.18 -3.43 8.54
C PHE A 71 22.70 -4.10 7.26
N PRO A 72 23.98 -3.89 6.91
CA PRO A 72 24.58 -4.50 5.72
C PRO A 72 24.71 -6.02 5.91
N GLY A 73 23.84 -6.78 5.25
CA GLY A 73 23.95 -8.25 5.15
C GLY A 73 23.40 -9.05 6.35
N ARG A 74 22.80 -8.39 7.36
CA ARG A 74 22.12 -9.08 8.47
C ARG A 74 20.70 -8.56 8.61
N GLN A 75 19.73 -9.42 8.37
CA GLN A 75 18.33 -9.08 8.59
C GLN A 75 17.99 -9.43 10.05
N PRO A 76 17.43 -8.50 10.85
CA PRO A 76 17.06 -8.80 12.23
C PRO A 76 15.96 -9.86 12.26
N GLU A 77 16.27 -11.01 12.85
CA GLU A 77 15.30 -12.09 13.06
C GLU A 77 14.44 -11.75 14.27
N ILE A 78 13.12 -11.90 14.12
CA ILE A 78 12.14 -11.64 15.15
C ILE A 78 12.03 -12.90 16.00
N LEU A 79 12.43 -12.81 17.26
CA LEU A 79 12.46 -13.93 18.20
C LEU A 79 11.21 -13.99 19.10
N ASP A 80 10.41 -12.93 19.12
CA ASP A 80 9.18 -12.90 19.91
C ASP A 80 8.09 -13.79 19.29
N GLY A 81 7.86 -14.94 19.92
CA GLY A 81 6.82 -15.88 19.54
C GLY A 81 5.42 -15.27 19.52
N ARG A 82 5.15 -14.18 20.27
CA ARG A 82 3.83 -13.50 20.28
C ARG A 82 3.50 -12.85 18.94
N ILE A 83 4.52 -12.38 18.22
CA ILE A 83 4.32 -11.67 16.94
C ILE A 83 4.29 -12.66 15.79
N THR A 84 5.13 -13.70 15.85
CA THR A 84 5.06 -14.83 14.92
C THR A 84 3.73 -15.59 15.07
N MET A 85 3.15 -15.64 16.27
CA MET A 85 1.82 -16.19 16.51
C MET A 85 0.71 -15.43 15.76
N LEU A 86 0.85 -14.13 15.46
CA LEU A 86 -0.13 -13.46 14.59
C LEU A 86 -0.15 -14.06 13.17
N ALA A 87 1.00 -14.51 12.66
CA ALA A 87 1.06 -15.16 11.35
C ALA A 87 0.55 -16.62 11.41
N ILE A 88 0.87 -17.34 12.49
CA ILE A 88 0.64 -18.78 12.62
C ILE A 88 -0.77 -19.12 13.16
N TYR A 89 -1.33 -18.28 14.04
CA TYR A 89 -2.62 -18.53 14.67
C TYR A 89 -3.76 -18.42 13.65
N LYS A 90 -4.51 -19.53 13.50
CA LYS A 90 -5.58 -19.70 12.51
C LYS A 90 -6.89 -20.14 13.18
N PRO A 91 -7.59 -19.23 13.88
CA PRO A 91 -8.79 -19.59 14.64
C PRO A 91 -9.95 -20.12 13.77
N PHE A 92 -9.99 -19.76 12.48
CA PHE A 92 -11.01 -20.19 11.51
C PHE A 92 -10.40 -20.75 10.21
N GLY A 93 -9.17 -21.28 10.27
CA GLY A 93 -8.39 -21.65 9.08
C GLY A 93 -7.81 -20.46 8.30
N LEU A 94 -8.26 -19.23 8.61
CA LEU A 94 -7.70 -17.97 8.13
C LEU A 94 -6.65 -17.44 9.11
N SER A 95 -5.51 -16.96 8.58
CA SER A 95 -4.47 -16.31 9.39
C SER A 95 -5.02 -15.01 9.99
N PHE A 96 -4.60 -14.68 11.22
CA PHE A 96 -5.02 -13.45 11.90
C PHE A 96 -4.70 -12.18 11.08
N LEU A 97 -3.67 -12.20 10.24
CA LEU A 97 -3.37 -11.12 9.28
C LEU A 97 -4.52 -10.84 8.31
N VAL A 98 -5.27 -11.87 7.90
CA VAL A 98 -6.44 -11.72 7.03
C VAL A 98 -7.56 -10.98 7.77
N CYS A 99 -7.75 -11.27 9.05
CA CYS A 99 -8.72 -10.57 9.89
C CYS A 99 -8.38 -9.07 9.99
N ILE A 100 -7.10 -8.73 10.20
CA ILE A 100 -6.62 -7.34 10.20
C ILE A 100 -6.93 -6.67 8.85
N ALA A 101 -6.64 -7.35 7.74
CA ALA A 101 -6.92 -6.82 6.40
C ALA A 101 -8.42 -6.54 6.19
N PHE A 102 -9.30 -7.45 6.64
CA PHE A 102 -10.75 -7.23 6.59
C PHE A 102 -11.18 -6.03 7.44
N VAL A 103 -10.70 -5.91 8.67
CA VAL A 103 -11.02 -4.77 9.55
C VAL A 103 -10.59 -3.45 8.89
N VAL A 104 -9.37 -3.40 8.34
CA VAL A 104 -8.85 -2.22 7.64
C VAL A 104 -9.67 -1.90 6.39
N ALA A 105 -10.06 -2.91 5.62
CA ALA A 105 -10.92 -2.72 4.46
C ALA A 105 -12.31 -2.18 4.86
N THR A 106 -12.92 -2.73 5.91
CA THR A 106 -14.21 -2.26 6.44
C THR A 106 -14.11 -0.81 6.92
N ILE A 107 -13.06 -0.45 7.67
CA ILE A 107 -12.81 0.93 8.07
C ILE A 107 -12.68 1.83 6.84
N GLY A 108 -11.95 1.39 5.81
CA GLY A 108 -11.80 2.13 4.55
C GLY A 108 -13.14 2.38 3.85
N VAL A 109 -14.03 1.38 3.81
CA VAL A 109 -15.37 1.50 3.22
C VAL A 109 -16.25 2.47 4.02
N VAL A 110 -16.22 2.37 5.36
CA VAL A 110 -16.97 3.28 6.23
C VAL A 110 -16.47 4.71 6.07
N LEU A 111 -15.14 4.90 6.09
CA LEU A 111 -14.52 6.21 5.88
C LEU A 111 -14.92 6.76 4.50
N GLN A 112 -14.88 5.95 3.45
CA GLN A 112 -15.25 6.38 2.10
C GLN A 112 -16.72 6.82 2.02
N ASN A 113 -17.65 6.05 2.58
CA ASN A 113 -19.09 6.28 2.39
C ASN A 113 -19.64 7.35 3.35
N TYR A 114 -19.16 7.39 4.59
CA TYR A 114 -19.75 8.23 5.63
C TYR A 114 -18.93 9.48 5.96
N SER A 115 -17.62 9.51 5.69
CA SER A 115 -16.79 10.67 6.03
C SER A 115 -16.80 11.79 4.99
N GLN A 116 -16.49 13.01 5.43
CA GLN A 116 -16.22 14.16 4.55
C GLN A 116 -15.00 13.89 3.65
N PHE A 117 -14.00 13.17 4.16
CA PHE A 117 -12.79 12.84 3.42
C PHE A 117 -13.10 12.01 2.15
N GLY A 118 -13.99 11.04 2.26
CA GLY A 118 -14.45 10.23 1.12
C GLY A 118 -15.14 11.06 0.06
N ARG A 119 -16.16 11.84 0.44
CA ARG A 119 -16.90 12.73 -0.48
C ARG A 119 -16.00 13.74 -1.18
N MET A 120 -15.08 14.34 -0.43
CA MET A 120 -14.12 15.29 -0.97
C MET A 120 -13.12 14.63 -1.94
N SER A 121 -12.70 13.40 -1.68
CA SER A 121 -11.83 12.66 -2.60
C SER A 121 -12.50 12.42 -3.96
N PHE A 122 -13.81 12.12 -3.97
CA PHE A 122 -14.56 12.03 -5.22
C PHE A 122 -14.71 13.39 -5.91
N ALA A 123 -15.01 14.45 -5.17
CA ALA A 123 -15.14 15.80 -5.72
C ALA A 123 -13.85 16.28 -6.39
N ILE A 124 -12.70 16.10 -5.72
CA ILE A 124 -11.37 16.43 -6.27
C ILE A 124 -11.11 15.63 -7.56
N GLY A 125 -11.53 14.37 -7.61
CA GLY A 125 -11.35 13.52 -8.78
C GLY A 125 -12.24 13.86 -9.98
N ILE A 126 -13.38 14.52 -9.77
CA ILE A 126 -14.25 14.98 -10.85
C ILE A 126 -13.72 16.29 -11.44
N ASP A 127 -13.53 17.30 -10.58
CA ASP A 127 -12.94 18.57 -10.99
C ASP A 127 -12.22 19.25 -9.81
N GLU A 128 -10.89 19.20 -9.86
CA GLU A 128 -10.03 19.84 -8.89
C GLU A 128 -10.18 21.38 -8.88
N LYS A 129 -10.41 22.01 -10.03
CA LYS A 129 -10.50 23.48 -10.13
C LYS A 129 -11.77 23.97 -9.45
N THR A 130 -12.90 23.37 -9.78
CA THR A 130 -14.19 23.71 -9.17
C THR A 130 -14.17 23.48 -7.67
N THR A 131 -13.62 22.35 -7.22
CA THR A 131 -13.51 22.01 -5.80
C THR A 131 -12.66 23.04 -5.02
N ARG A 132 -11.60 23.57 -5.65
CA ARG A 132 -10.78 24.63 -5.05
C ARG A 132 -11.49 25.98 -4.99
N LEU A 133 -12.33 26.30 -5.99
CA LEU A 133 -13.11 27.54 -6.02
C LEU A 133 -14.23 27.54 -4.97
N SER A 134 -14.73 26.37 -4.56
CA SER A 134 -15.69 26.22 -3.46
C SER A 134 -15.11 26.43 -2.05
N GLY A 135 -13.88 26.95 -1.93
CA GLY A 135 -13.25 27.28 -0.63
C GLY A 135 -12.59 26.09 0.09
N ASN A 136 -12.66 24.89 -0.46
CA ASN A 136 -12.07 23.70 0.16
C ASN A 136 -10.56 23.58 -0.13
N SER A 137 -9.79 23.22 0.90
CA SER A 137 -8.34 23.06 0.79
C SER A 137 -7.96 21.73 0.12
N VAL A 138 -7.97 21.70 -1.21
CA VAL A 138 -7.54 20.53 -2.00
C VAL A 138 -6.15 20.02 -1.59
N ARG A 139 -5.23 20.95 -1.28
CA ARG A 139 -3.88 20.64 -0.81
C ARG A 139 -3.86 19.80 0.46
N LEU A 140 -4.67 20.18 1.45
CA LEU A 140 -4.72 19.47 2.73
C LEU A 140 -5.28 18.05 2.55
N HIS A 141 -6.32 17.91 1.72
CA HIS A 141 -6.93 16.62 1.41
C HIS A 141 -5.96 15.68 0.69
N LYS A 142 -5.15 16.19 -0.25
CA LYS A 142 -4.10 15.43 -0.91
C LYS A 142 -3.05 14.95 0.09
N ILE A 143 -2.59 15.83 0.99
CA ILE A 143 -1.63 15.44 2.04
C ILE A 143 -2.21 14.34 2.93
N LEU A 144 -3.45 14.51 3.42
CA LEU A 144 -4.13 13.50 4.23
C LEU A 144 -4.27 12.16 3.51
N ALA A 145 -4.58 12.16 2.21
CA ALA A 145 -4.64 10.93 1.41
C ALA A 145 -3.31 10.19 1.36
N PHE A 146 -2.20 10.90 1.16
CA PHE A 146 -0.86 10.30 1.22
C PHE A 146 -0.51 9.81 2.62
N SER A 147 -0.94 10.51 3.67
CA SER A 147 -0.76 10.05 5.06
C SER A 147 -1.51 8.76 5.35
N PHE A 148 -2.79 8.66 4.96
CA PHE A 148 -3.57 7.43 5.10
C PHE A 148 -2.94 6.27 4.33
N MET A 149 -2.54 6.51 3.07
CA MET A 149 -1.81 5.51 2.28
C MET A 149 -0.52 5.07 2.99
N GLY A 150 0.21 6.01 3.58
CA GLY A 150 1.44 5.74 4.32
C GLY A 150 1.21 4.86 5.54
N VAL A 151 0.18 5.17 6.34
CA VAL A 151 -0.23 4.35 7.50
C VAL A 151 -0.55 2.92 7.06
N LEU A 152 -1.37 2.76 6.02
CA LEU A 152 -1.76 1.46 5.48
C LEU A 152 -0.56 0.68 4.95
N ALA A 153 0.34 1.34 4.22
CA ALA A 153 1.59 0.73 3.76
C ALA A 153 2.50 0.34 4.94
N GLY A 154 2.55 1.16 5.99
CA GLY A 154 3.31 0.86 7.20
C GLY A 154 2.78 -0.35 7.95
N MET A 155 1.45 -0.48 8.07
CA MET A 155 0.80 -1.68 8.60
C MET A 155 1.10 -2.91 7.74
N GLY A 156 1.01 -2.81 6.41
CA GLY A 156 1.38 -3.89 5.51
C GLY A 156 2.85 -4.32 5.64
N GLY A 157 3.76 -3.36 5.84
CA GLY A 157 5.16 -3.65 6.15
C GLY A 157 5.33 -4.45 7.44
N ALA A 158 4.64 -4.05 8.51
CA ALA A 158 4.65 -4.77 9.79
C ALA A 158 4.11 -6.21 9.66
N MET A 159 3.04 -6.39 8.87
CA MET A 159 2.45 -7.70 8.61
C MET A 159 3.41 -8.62 7.84
N ILE A 160 4.13 -8.10 6.84
CA ILE A 160 5.15 -8.87 6.10
C ILE A 160 6.27 -9.30 7.04
N SER A 161 6.75 -8.43 7.92
CA SER A 161 7.79 -8.80 8.89
C SER A 161 7.31 -9.87 9.86
N ALA A 162 6.08 -9.77 10.36
CA ALA A 162 5.48 -10.79 11.21
C ALA A 162 5.31 -12.14 10.48
N GLN A 163 4.99 -12.10 9.18
CA GLN A 163 4.86 -13.31 8.35
C GLN A 163 6.21 -13.98 8.06
N LEU A 164 7.25 -13.18 7.80
CA LEU A 164 8.59 -13.68 7.49
C LEU A 164 9.45 -13.92 8.74
N ALA A 165 8.98 -13.52 9.93
CA ALA A 165 9.72 -13.48 11.18
C ALA A 165 11.07 -12.76 11.08
N VAL A 166 11.21 -11.83 10.14
CA VAL A 166 12.46 -11.13 9.84
C VAL A 166 12.17 -9.71 9.36
N GLY A 167 12.98 -8.74 9.79
CA GLY A 167 13.02 -7.40 9.21
C GLY A 167 13.62 -7.46 7.81
N ASN A 168 12.77 -7.46 6.78
CA ASN A 168 13.21 -7.55 5.39
C ASN A 168 13.34 -6.14 4.76
N PRO A 169 14.53 -5.74 4.27
CA PRO A 169 14.75 -4.42 3.66
C PRO A 169 14.15 -4.30 2.27
N SER A 170 13.91 -5.43 1.61
CA SER A 170 13.21 -5.54 0.34
C SER A 170 11.69 -5.67 0.51
N ALA A 171 11.16 -5.52 1.72
CA ALA A 171 9.72 -5.53 1.94
C ALA A 171 9.03 -4.40 1.15
N GLY A 172 8.04 -4.76 0.33
CA GLY A 172 7.37 -3.83 -0.57
C GLY A 172 8.06 -3.60 -1.92
N GLN A 173 9.19 -4.27 -2.21
CA GLN A 173 9.79 -4.25 -3.54
C GLN A 173 8.83 -4.84 -4.57
N GLY A 174 8.65 -4.14 -5.70
CA GLY A 174 7.79 -4.60 -6.79
C GLY A 174 6.28 -4.42 -6.55
N PHE A 175 5.82 -3.98 -5.37
CA PHE A 175 4.39 -3.81 -5.10
C PHE A 175 3.78 -2.55 -5.71
N LEU A 176 4.57 -1.53 -6.08
CA LEU A 176 4.03 -0.26 -6.60
C LEU A 176 3.11 -0.44 -7.82
N PHE A 177 3.57 -1.12 -8.87
CA PHE A 177 2.80 -1.28 -10.11
C PHE A 177 1.64 -2.28 -10.00
N PRO A 178 1.80 -3.45 -9.34
CA PRO A 178 0.69 -4.36 -9.06
C PRO A 178 -0.42 -3.73 -8.23
N THR A 179 -0.11 -2.90 -7.22
CA THR A 179 -1.14 -2.22 -6.42
C THR A 179 -1.97 -1.24 -7.26
N ILE A 180 -1.34 -0.48 -8.15
CA ILE A 180 -2.06 0.41 -9.08
C ILE A 180 -2.92 -0.42 -10.04
N SER A 181 -2.39 -1.52 -10.55
CA SER A 181 -3.11 -2.39 -11.49
C SER A 181 -4.30 -3.09 -10.84
N ALA A 182 -4.15 -3.54 -9.60
CA ALA A 182 -5.23 -4.10 -8.80
C ALA A 182 -6.39 -3.11 -8.66
N ALA A 183 -6.09 -1.85 -8.35
CA ALA A 183 -7.10 -0.82 -8.20
C ALA A 183 -7.85 -0.59 -9.53
N VAL A 184 -7.12 -0.52 -10.66
CA VAL A 184 -7.70 -0.33 -11.99
C VAL A 184 -8.56 -1.52 -12.42
N ILE A 185 -8.09 -2.75 -12.20
CA ILE A 185 -8.88 -3.98 -12.45
C ILE A 185 -10.15 -3.98 -11.60
N GLY A 186 -10.05 -3.51 -10.35
CA GLY A 186 -11.18 -3.31 -9.47
C GLY A 186 -12.21 -2.31 -9.99
N GLY A 187 -11.81 -1.38 -10.87
CA GLY A 187 -12.68 -0.36 -11.47
C GLY A 187 -12.43 1.06 -10.97
N THR A 188 -11.32 1.34 -10.28
CA THR A 188 -10.94 2.72 -9.97
C THR A 188 -10.31 3.40 -11.19
N LEU A 189 -10.84 4.57 -11.55
CA LEU A 189 -10.35 5.34 -12.69
C LEU A 189 -9.12 6.18 -12.30
N LEU A 190 -8.02 6.01 -13.05
CA LEU A 190 -6.78 6.79 -12.89
C LEU A 190 -6.98 8.30 -13.09
N SER A 191 -7.98 8.69 -13.89
CA SER A 191 -8.37 10.07 -14.11
C SER A 191 -9.07 10.72 -12.91
N GLY A 192 -9.54 9.92 -11.95
CA GLY A 192 -10.33 10.37 -10.81
C GLY A 192 -11.85 10.32 -11.03
N GLY A 193 -12.58 10.56 -9.93
CA GLY A 193 -14.03 10.77 -9.91
C GLY A 193 -14.89 9.51 -9.84
N LYS A 194 -14.30 8.32 -9.97
CA LYS A 194 -15.01 7.03 -9.90
C LYS A 194 -14.12 5.93 -9.32
N GLY A 195 -14.74 5.05 -8.54
CA GLY A 195 -14.09 3.90 -7.92
C GLY A 195 -14.63 3.63 -6.52
N GLY A 196 -13.88 2.87 -5.74
CA GLY A 196 -14.13 2.69 -4.32
C GLY A 196 -13.25 1.62 -3.70
N VAL A 197 -13.20 1.59 -2.37
CA VAL A 197 -12.39 0.64 -1.60
C VAL A 197 -12.83 -0.79 -1.88
N LEU A 198 -14.14 -1.08 -1.91
CA LEU A 198 -14.66 -2.42 -2.26
C LEU A 198 -14.20 -2.90 -3.64
N HIS A 199 -14.25 -2.00 -4.63
CA HIS A 199 -13.80 -2.25 -5.99
C HIS A 199 -12.31 -2.62 -6.02
N SER A 200 -11.47 -1.81 -5.36
CA SER A 200 -10.03 -2.06 -5.27
C SER A 200 -9.71 -3.37 -4.52
N VAL A 201 -10.44 -3.69 -3.44
CA VAL A 201 -10.25 -4.94 -2.70
C VAL A 201 -10.52 -6.14 -3.59
N ASN A 202 -11.60 -6.13 -4.38
CA ASN A 202 -11.88 -7.19 -5.35
C ASN A 202 -10.77 -7.32 -6.40
N GLY A 203 -10.24 -6.21 -6.90
CA GLY A 203 -9.11 -6.22 -7.83
C GLY A 203 -7.82 -6.80 -7.23
N VAL A 204 -7.52 -6.48 -5.97
CA VAL A 204 -6.39 -7.06 -5.23
C VAL A 204 -6.58 -8.57 -5.05
N LEU A 205 -7.78 -9.01 -4.68
CA LEU A 205 -8.10 -10.43 -4.53
C LEU A 205 -7.91 -11.20 -5.84
N ILE A 206 -8.38 -10.66 -6.96
CA ILE A 206 -8.20 -11.29 -8.28
C ILE A 206 -6.72 -11.45 -8.60
N LEU A 207 -5.92 -10.39 -8.43
CA LEU A 207 -4.48 -10.44 -8.71
C LEU A 207 -3.73 -11.39 -7.78
N GLU A 208 -4.04 -11.38 -6.48
CA GLU A 208 -3.37 -12.27 -5.52
C GLU A 208 -3.78 -13.73 -5.73
N VAL A 209 -5.03 -14.03 -6.07
CA VAL A 209 -5.44 -15.40 -6.42
C VAL A 209 -4.71 -15.89 -7.66
N LEU A 210 -4.56 -15.05 -8.70
CA LEU A 210 -3.77 -15.40 -9.89
C LEU A 210 -2.29 -15.62 -9.54
N ARG A 211 -1.71 -14.73 -8.73
CA ARG A 211 -0.31 -14.81 -8.31
C ARG A 211 -0.04 -16.09 -7.51
N ASN A 212 -0.87 -16.39 -6.51
CA ASN A 212 -0.77 -17.61 -5.72
C ASN A 212 -1.12 -18.86 -6.53
N GLY A 213 -2.07 -18.78 -7.47
CA GLY A 213 -2.39 -19.86 -8.40
C GLY A 213 -1.19 -20.25 -9.28
N MET A 214 -0.49 -19.26 -9.84
CA MET A 214 0.76 -19.50 -10.60
C MET A 214 1.86 -20.11 -9.73
N VAL A 215 1.97 -19.71 -8.47
CA VAL A 215 2.90 -20.34 -7.51
C VAL A 215 2.55 -21.83 -7.33
N GLN A 216 1.27 -22.13 -7.11
CA GLN A 216 0.79 -23.48 -6.83
C GLN A 216 0.92 -24.42 -8.04
N LEU A 217 0.78 -23.89 -9.25
CA LEU A 217 1.00 -24.61 -10.51
C LEU A 217 2.49 -24.85 -10.81
N GLY A 218 3.40 -24.35 -9.96
CA GLY A 218 4.84 -24.49 -10.17
C GLY A 218 5.36 -23.65 -11.35
N VAL A 219 4.64 -22.59 -11.75
CA VAL A 219 5.07 -21.70 -12.83
C VAL A 219 6.36 -21.01 -12.40
N ASP A 220 7.34 -21.08 -13.30
CA ASP A 220 8.65 -20.49 -13.14
C ASP A 220 8.58 -18.99 -12.74
N PRO A 221 9.39 -18.53 -11.77
CA PRO A 221 9.37 -17.14 -11.32
C PRO A 221 9.62 -16.10 -12.43
N TYR A 222 10.46 -16.42 -13.42
CA TYR A 222 10.74 -15.53 -14.55
C TYR A 222 9.50 -15.35 -15.43
N LEU A 223 8.78 -16.45 -15.71
CA LEU A 223 7.50 -16.38 -16.44
C LEU A 223 6.43 -15.61 -15.65
N ARG A 224 6.44 -15.72 -14.32
CA ARG A 224 5.51 -14.97 -13.46
C ARG A 224 5.67 -13.46 -13.61
N HIS A 225 6.91 -12.96 -13.69
CA HIS A 225 7.17 -11.54 -13.91
C HIS A 225 6.68 -11.05 -15.28
N VAL A 226 6.80 -11.88 -16.32
CA VAL A 226 6.26 -11.57 -17.65
C VAL A 226 4.74 -11.45 -17.59
N VAL A 227 4.07 -12.42 -16.95
CA VAL A 227 2.60 -12.42 -16.81
C VAL A 227 2.13 -11.23 -15.99
N GLU A 228 2.78 -10.92 -14.86
CA GLU A 228 2.49 -9.73 -14.06
C GLU A 228 2.62 -8.44 -14.90
N GLY A 229 3.67 -8.32 -15.71
CA GLY A 229 3.85 -7.20 -16.64
C GLY A 229 2.72 -7.07 -17.67
N ILE A 230 2.31 -8.19 -18.28
CA ILE A 230 1.20 -8.22 -19.23
C ILE A 230 -0.11 -7.79 -18.55
N ILE A 231 -0.37 -8.28 -17.33
CA ILE A 231 -1.56 -7.92 -16.56
C ILE A 231 -1.59 -6.41 -16.25
N ILE A 232 -0.44 -5.83 -15.87
CA ILE A 232 -0.32 -4.38 -15.63
C ILE A 232 -0.67 -3.59 -16.90
N ILE A 233 -0.09 -3.97 -18.05
CA ILE A 233 -0.38 -3.33 -19.34
C ILE A 233 -1.86 -3.47 -19.69
N ALA A 234 -2.42 -4.67 -19.56
CA ALA A 234 -3.83 -4.94 -19.85
C ALA A 234 -4.76 -4.09 -18.97
N ALA A 235 -4.49 -4.02 -17.66
CA ALA A 235 -5.23 -3.18 -16.73
C ALA A 235 -5.20 -1.71 -17.14
N LEU A 236 -4.02 -1.18 -17.47
CA LEU A 236 -3.84 0.21 -17.90
C LEU A 236 -4.55 0.49 -19.22
N VAL A 237 -4.48 -0.40 -20.21
CA VAL A 237 -5.17 -0.25 -21.50
C VAL A 237 -6.67 -0.20 -21.29
N VAL A 238 -7.23 -1.13 -20.52
CA VAL A 238 -8.67 -1.17 -20.21
C VAL A 238 -9.10 0.11 -19.48
N GLY A 239 -8.34 0.54 -18.45
CA GLY A 239 -8.63 1.77 -17.73
C GLY A 239 -8.60 3.01 -18.62
N ASN A 240 -7.66 3.10 -19.55
CA ASN A 240 -7.48 4.26 -20.43
C ASN A 240 -8.44 4.23 -21.65
N TRP A 241 -8.85 3.05 -22.11
CA TRP A 241 -9.88 2.89 -23.15
C TRP A 241 -11.25 3.38 -22.69
N GLN A 242 -11.65 3.09 -21.45
CA GLN A 242 -12.90 3.59 -20.88
C GLN A 242 -12.96 5.13 -20.85
N LEU A 243 -11.80 5.78 -20.69
CA LEU A 243 -11.65 7.24 -20.75
C LEU A 243 -11.83 7.79 -22.17
N ARG A 244 -11.14 7.21 -23.16
CA ARG A 244 -11.23 7.66 -24.57
C ARG A 244 -12.60 7.43 -25.20
N ALA A 245 -13.32 6.38 -24.79
CA ALA A 245 -14.67 6.11 -25.28
C ALA A 245 -15.67 7.22 -24.89
N ARG A 246 -15.48 7.89 -23.74
CA ARG A 246 -16.36 8.97 -23.27
C ARG A 246 -16.07 10.33 -23.91
N THR A 247 -14.81 10.63 -24.19
CA THR A 247 -14.43 11.92 -24.83
C THR A 247 -14.75 11.96 -26.33
N ARG A 248 -15.06 10.82 -26.96
CA ARG A 248 -15.54 10.78 -28.36
C ARG A 248 -17.03 11.09 -28.55
N VAL A 249 -17.83 11.16 -27.49
CA VAL A 249 -19.29 11.44 -27.59
C VAL A 249 -19.59 12.95 -27.63
N VAL A 250 -18.57 13.80 -27.54
CA VAL A 250 -18.71 15.26 -27.71
C VAL A 250 -17.91 15.68 -28.95
N LYS A 251 -18.41 15.33 -30.13
CA LYS A 251 -18.13 16.03 -31.39
C LYS A 251 -19.39 16.06 -32.22
#